data_AF-A0A6M4G1S1-F1
#
_entry.id   AF-A0A6M4G1S1-F1
#
_cell.length_a   1.000
_cell.length_b   1.000
_cell.length_c   1.000
_cell.angle_alpha   90.00
_cell.angle_beta   90.00
_cell.angle_gamma   90.00
#
_symmetry.space_group_name_H-M   'P 1'
#
loop_
_entity.id
_entity.type
_entity.pdbx_description
1 polymer ?
#
loop_
_entity_poly.entity_id
_entity_poly.type
_entity_poly.pdbx_seq_one_letter_code
_entity_poly.pdbx_strand_id
1 'polypeptide(L)'
;MDLYDLRVSDYVIRDSDLDGRWIGEVMHIRARVHYRNAGFPARDWIDIATATPYPHCLLDWPGPPAIHKATEEEIARYGLADRSRITTPRLFDEW
;
A
#
# COMPACT_ATOMS: atom_id res chain seq x y z
N MET A 1 11.15 -4.48 -10.28
CA MET A 1 10.12 -3.71 -9.55
C MET A 1 10.51 -3.79 -8.09
N ASP A 2 11.09 -2.72 -7.54
CA ASP A 2 11.60 -2.73 -6.17
C ASP A 2 10.60 -2.03 -5.25
N LEU A 3 9.74 -2.82 -4.62
CA LEU A 3 8.82 -2.36 -3.59
C LEU A 3 9.42 -2.49 -2.19
N TYR A 4 10.67 -2.97 -2.05
CA TYR A 4 11.30 -3.20 -0.75
C TYR A 4 11.59 -1.88 -0.03
N ASP A 5 11.87 -0.82 -0.78
CA ASP A 5 12.12 0.53 -0.25
C ASP A 5 10.89 1.45 -0.29
N LEU A 6 9.69 0.88 -0.45
CA LEU A 6 8.45 1.66 -0.45
C LEU A 6 8.20 2.25 0.94
N ARG A 7 7.80 3.52 1.00
CA ARG A 7 7.44 4.23 2.22
C ARG A 7 6.01 4.73 2.14
N VAL A 8 5.40 4.95 3.31
CA VAL A 8 4.22 5.81 3.40
C VAL A 8 4.55 7.13 2.71
N SER A 9 3.56 7.68 2.01
CA SER A 9 3.66 8.93 1.26
C SER A 9 4.42 8.84 -0.07
N ASP A 10 5.00 7.70 -0.42
CA ASP A 10 5.50 7.49 -1.77
C ASP A 10 4.32 7.46 -2.75
N TYR A 11 4.54 8.00 -3.95
CA TYR A 11 3.61 7.77 -5.05
C TYR A 11 3.89 6.43 -5.71
N VAL A 12 2.83 5.73 -6.09
CA VAL A 12 2.87 4.47 -6.82
C VAL A 12 2.03 4.56 -8.07
N ILE A 13 2.47 3.88 -9.12
CA ILE A 13 1.67 3.62 -10.30
C ILE A 13 1.03 2.24 -10.14
N ARG A 14 -0.28 2.17 -10.36
CA ARG A 14 -1.04 0.94 -10.52
C ARG A 14 -1.42 0.81 -11.99
N ASP A 15 -0.98 -0.26 -12.63
CA ASP A 15 -1.40 -0.64 -13.96
C ASP A 15 -2.35 -1.85 -13.89
N SER A 16 -3.53 -1.71 -14.49
CA SER A 16 -4.59 -2.72 -14.54
C SER A 16 -5.16 -2.78 -15.96
N ASP A 17 -5.32 -3.99 -16.51
CA ASP A 17 -5.96 -4.18 -17.82
C ASP A 17 -7.45 -3.76 -17.81
N LEU A 18 -8.08 -3.78 -16.62
CA LEU A 18 -9.50 -3.44 -16.45
C LEU A 18 -9.74 -1.93 -16.27
N ASP A 19 -8.89 -1.27 -15.48
CA ASP A 19 -9.14 0.10 -15.00
C ASP A 19 -8.13 1.12 -15.56
N GLY A 20 -7.17 0.66 -16.36
CA GLY A 20 -6.07 1.47 -16.87
C GLY A 20 -5.02 1.80 -15.82
N ARG A 21 -4.35 2.94 -16.03
CA ARG A 21 -3.17 3.37 -15.28
C ARG A 21 -3.50 4.50 -14.31
N TRP A 22 -3.33 4.26 -13.01
CA TRP A 22 -3.59 5.25 -11.96
C TRP A 22 -2.32 5.57 -11.17
N ILE A 23 -2.22 6.81 -10.68
CA ILE A 23 -1.24 7.20 -9.67
C ILE A 23 -1.94 7.27 -8.31
N GLY A 24 -1.36 6.61 -7.31
CA GLY A 24 -1.85 6.60 -5.93
C GLY A 24 -0.77 7.01 -4.95
N GLU A 25 -1.17 7.43 -3.77
CA GLU A 25 -0.26 7.71 -2.66
C GLU A 25 -0.31 6.56 -1.65
N VAL A 26 0.84 6.08 -1.20
CA VAL A 26 0.92 5.00 -0.22
C VAL A 26 0.44 5.53 1.13
N MET A 27 -0.74 5.07 1.54
CA MET A 27 -1.29 5.43 2.86
C MET A 27 -0.78 4.52 3.97
N HIS A 28 -0.55 3.24 3.66
CA HIS A 28 -0.22 2.17 4.62
C HIS A 28 0.63 1.11 3.95
N ILE A 29 1.53 0.49 4.71
CA ILE A 29 2.29 -0.68 4.29
C ILE A 29 1.96 -1.82 5.24
N ARG A 30 1.69 -3.02 4.70
CA ARG A 30 1.27 -4.17 5.50
C ARG A 30 2.23 -5.33 5.31
N ALA A 31 2.54 -6.00 6.42
CA ALA A 31 3.24 -7.26 6.42
C ALA A 31 2.26 -8.40 6.71
N ARG A 32 2.37 -9.49 5.95
CA ARG A 32 1.74 -10.76 6.31
C ARG A 32 2.67 -11.50 7.26
N VAL A 33 2.30 -11.58 8.53
CA VAL A 33 3.12 -12.19 9.58
C VAL A 33 2.65 -13.62 9.83
N HIS A 34 3.59 -14.54 10.03
CA HIS A 34 3.34 -15.92 10.45
C HIS A 34 4.06 -16.15 11.78
N TYR A 35 3.29 -16.37 12.86
CA TYR A 35 3.85 -16.56 14.19
C TYR A 35 4.32 -18.01 14.36
N ARG A 36 5.61 -18.17 14.71
CA ARG A 36 6.26 -19.49 14.82
C ARG A 36 6.19 -20.10 16.21
N ASN A 37 5.86 -19.31 17.22
CA ASN A 37 5.74 -19.72 18.62
C ASN A 37 4.30 -20.11 19.01
N ALA A 38 3.34 -19.99 18.10
CA ALA A 38 1.98 -20.46 18.32
C ALA A 38 1.93 -21.98 18.11
N GLY A 39 1.19 -22.70 18.98
CA GLY A 39 0.94 -24.14 18.83
C GLY A 39 -0.03 -24.49 17.68
N PHE A 40 -0.41 -23.51 16.86
CA PHE A 40 -1.32 -23.64 15.74
C PHE A 40 -0.93 -22.64 14.64
N PRO A 41 -1.41 -22.80 13.38
CA PRO A 41 -1.12 -21.86 12.28
C PRO A 41 -1.73 -20.46 12.51
N ALA A 42 -1.00 -19.58 13.21
CA ALA A 42 -1.38 -18.20 13.45
C ALA A 42 -0.79 -17.27 12.39
N ARG A 43 -1.62 -16.46 11.73
CA ARG A 43 -1.21 -15.51 10.68
C ARG A 43 -2.04 -14.24 10.78
N ASP A 44 -1.39 -13.09 10.66
CA ASP A 44 -2.06 -11.78 10.66
C ASP A 44 -1.54 -10.87 9.54
N TRP A 45 -2.37 -9.90 9.17
CA TRP A 45 -1.93 -8.71 8.45
C TRP A 45 -1.73 -7.58 9.46
N ILE A 46 -0.50 -7.09 9.54
CA ILE A 46 -0.12 -6.01 10.44
C ILE A 46 0.29 -4.81 9.61
N ASP A 47 -0.27 -3.65 9.94
CA ASP A 47 0.27 -2.38 9.43
C ASP A 47 1.66 -2.14 10.05
N ILE A 48 2.69 -1.98 9.21
CA ILE A 48 4.07 -1.88 9.71
C ILE A 48 4.38 -0.51 10.32
N ALA A 49 3.59 0.52 10.00
CA ALA A 49 3.79 1.87 10.50
C ALA A 49 3.13 2.05 11.88
N THR A 50 1.98 1.43 12.12
CA THR A 50 1.23 1.56 13.39
C THR A 50 1.28 0.32 14.28
N ALA A 51 1.82 -0.81 13.78
CA ALA A 51 1.80 -2.12 14.45
C ALA A 51 0.38 -2.62 14.83
N THR A 52 -0.66 -2.10 14.16
CA THR A 52 -2.05 -2.49 14.44
C THR A 52 -2.48 -3.65 13.55
N PRO A 53 -3.25 -4.62 14.09
CA PRO A 53 -3.87 -5.67 13.28
C PRO A 53 -4.92 -5.05 12.36
N TYR A 54 -4.96 -5.54 11.12
CA TYR A 54 -5.88 -5.01 10.11
C TYR A 54 -7.13 -5.90 9.97
N PRO A 55 -8.36 -5.35 10.10
CA PRO A 55 -9.58 -6.13 9.92
C PRO A 55 -9.67 -6.63 8.47
N HIS A 56 -10.01 -7.91 8.31
CA HIS A 56 -10.05 -8.60 7.03
C HIS A 56 -10.83 -7.82 5.95
N CYS A 57 -10.24 -7.61 4.77
CA CYS A 57 -11.00 -7.22 3.58
C CYS A 57 -11.38 -8.46 2.76
N LEU A 58 -12.67 -8.54 2.43
CA LEU A 58 -13.32 -9.56 1.61
C LEU A 58 -12.69 -9.63 0.22
N LEU A 59 -12.51 -10.88 -0.25
CA LEU A 59 -12.01 -11.25 -1.56
C LEU A 59 -13.14 -11.28 -2.58
N ASP A 60 -13.00 -10.48 -3.63
CA ASP A 60 -13.35 -10.82 -5.02
C ASP A 60 -12.34 -10.06 -5.90
N TRP A 61 -11.14 -10.63 -6.04
CA TRP A 61 -10.01 -9.95 -6.70
C TRP A 61 -9.62 -10.69 -8.00
N PRO A 62 -9.69 -10.05 -9.18
CA PRO A 62 -9.51 -10.71 -10.48
C PRO A 62 -8.04 -11.05 -10.84
N GLY A 63 -7.09 -10.71 -9.96
CA GLY A 63 -5.66 -10.97 -10.15
C GLY A 63 -4.82 -9.74 -9.76
N PRO A 64 -3.61 -9.91 -9.20
CA PRO A 64 -2.84 -8.80 -8.65
C PRO A 64 -2.47 -7.78 -9.75
N PRO A 65 -2.74 -6.49 -9.56
CA PRO A 65 -2.32 -5.45 -10.50
C PRO A 65 -0.80 -5.28 -10.39
N ALA A 66 -0.18 -4.79 -11.45
CA ALA A 66 1.22 -4.39 -11.39
C ALA A 66 1.30 -3.05 -10.64
N ILE A 67 2.11 -2.98 -9.57
CA ILE A 67 2.30 -1.77 -8.77
C ILE A 67 3.79 -1.45 -8.61
N HIS A 68 4.25 -0.27 -9.04
CA HIS A 68 5.62 0.21 -8.80
C HIS A 68 5.63 1.57 -8.14
N LYS A 69 6.73 1.89 -7.46
CA LYS A 69 7.01 3.24 -7.02
C LYS A 69 7.14 4.16 -8.23
N ALA A 70 6.40 5.27 -8.23
CA ALA A 70 6.39 6.23 -9.32
C ALA A 70 7.74 6.94 -9.44
N THR A 71 8.21 7.17 -10.66
CA THR A 71 9.41 8.00 -10.91
C THR A 71 9.08 9.49 -10.80
N GLU A 72 10.10 10.34 -10.72
CA GLU A 72 9.90 11.80 -10.68
C GLU A 72 9.19 12.33 -11.92
N GLU A 73 9.51 11.79 -13.11
CA GLU A 73 8.86 12.16 -14.37
C GLU A 73 7.38 11.76 -14.39
N GLU A 74 7.05 10.61 -13.81
CA GLU A 74 5.67 10.15 -13.68
C GLU A 74 4.91 11.07 -12.73
N ILE A 75 5.46 11.38 -11.56
CA ILE A 75 4.87 12.32 -10.59
C ILE A 75 4.63 13.70 -11.24
N ALA A 76 5.62 14.21 -11.98
CA ALA A 76 5.51 15.49 -12.67
C ALA A 76 4.42 15.49 -13.74
N ARG A 77 4.27 14.38 -14.50
CA ARG A 77 3.21 14.23 -15.51
C ARG A 77 1.81 14.33 -14.90
N TYR A 78 1.64 13.89 -13.66
CA TYR A 78 0.36 14.00 -12.94
C TYR A 78 0.22 15.31 -12.14
N GLY A 79 1.18 16.24 -12.21
CA GLY A 79 1.13 17.52 -11.50
C GLY A 79 1.23 17.38 -9.97
N LEU A 80 1.86 16.30 -9.49
CA LEU A 80 1.95 15.99 -8.06
C LEU A 80 3.30 16.36 -7.43
N ALA A 81 4.22 16.96 -8.19
CA ALA A 81 5.58 17.26 -7.73
C ALA A 81 5.59 18.16 -6.48
N ASP A 82 4.72 19.19 -6.45
CA ASP A 82 4.63 20.16 -5.35
C ASP A 82 3.49 19.86 -4.37
N ARG A 83 2.79 18.72 -4.54
CA ARG A 83 1.64 18.40 -3.70
C ARG A 83 2.12 17.98 -2.31
N SER A 84 1.48 18.53 -1.28
CA SER A 84 1.69 18.08 0.09
C SER A 84 1.36 16.60 0.22
N ARG A 85 2.31 15.84 0.76
CA ARG A 85 2.15 14.41 1.01
C ARG A 85 1.57 14.17 2.39
N ILE A 86 0.89 13.05 2.55
CA ILE A 86 0.50 12.52 3.85
C ILE A 86 1.78 12.37 4.68
N THR A 87 1.76 12.69 5.96
CA THR A 87 2.93 12.53 6.85
C THR A 87 2.63 11.64 8.05
N THR A 88 1.35 11.31 8.25
CA THR A 88 0.85 10.49 9.34
C THR A 88 -0.02 9.36 8.76
N PRO A 89 0.27 8.08 9.05
CA PRO A 89 -0.61 6.98 8.68
C PRO A 89 -2.02 7.25 9.25
N ARG A 90 -3.05 7.24 8.41
CA ARG A 90 -4.42 7.50 8.89
C ARG A 90 -4.96 6.25 9.56
N LEU A 91 -5.14 6.27 10.88
CA LEU A 91 -5.95 5.26 11.53
C LEU A 91 -7.38 5.36 10.97
N PHE A 92 -8.04 4.22 10.77
CA PHE A 92 -9.36 4.09 10.13
C PHE A 92 -10.53 4.67 10.96
N ASP A 93 -10.35 5.84 11.56
CA ASP A 93 -11.35 6.53 12.39
C ASP A 93 -11.93 7.79 11.71
N GLU A 94 -12.06 7.79 10.39
CA GLU A 94 -12.81 8.82 9.67
C GLU A 94 -13.77 8.18 8.64
N TRP A 95 -14.95 7.79 9.12
CA TRP A 95 -16.18 7.67 8.33
C TRP A 95 -17.09 8.86 8.66
#